data_AF-A0A2P4XKX1-F1
#
_entry.id   AF-A0A2P4XKX1-F1
#
_cell.length_a   1.000
_cell.length_b   1.000
_cell.length_c   1.000
_cell.angle_alpha   90.00
_cell.angle_beta   90.00
_cell.angle_gamma   90.00
#
_symmetry.space_group_name_H-M   'P 1'
#
loop_
_entity.id
_entity.type
_entity.pdbx_description
1 polymer ?
#
loop_
_entity_poly.entity_id
_entity_poly.type
_entity_poly.pdbx_seq_one_letter_code
_entity_poly.pdbx_strand_id
1 'polypeptide(L)'
;MGRQCTTGAGRKPKQYKRTSVDYTHKLQLLKQISSWGRQRKQIELMCSQRKGKPKNLRNIGEAIVLPRDVEEYIVLWLNSMRRGGYPVSAQMLQF
;
A
#
# COMPACT_ATOMS: atom_id res chain seq x y z
N MET A 1 -10.35 24.11 40.18
CA MET A 1 -11.38 23.97 39.13
C MET A 1 -10.92 22.91 38.14
N GLY A 2 -11.29 21.64 38.35
CA GLY A 2 -10.90 20.52 37.48
C GLY A 2 -11.81 20.45 36.25
N ARG A 3 -11.24 20.13 35.08
CA ARG A 3 -12.01 19.97 33.84
C ARG A 3 -12.99 18.80 33.96
N GLN A 4 -14.26 19.04 33.66
CA GLN A 4 -15.26 17.97 33.58
C GLN A 4 -14.92 17.04 32.41
N CYS A 5 -14.77 15.75 32.71
CA CYS A 5 -14.60 14.72 31.70
C CYS A 5 -15.95 14.53 30.99
N THR A 6 -16.07 14.99 29.74
CA THR A 6 -17.26 14.72 28.94
C THR A 6 -17.22 13.28 28.46
N THR A 7 -18.01 12.41 29.09
CA THR A 7 -18.29 11.05 28.60
C THR A 7 -19.09 11.15 27.29
N GLY A 8 -18.43 11.51 26.20
CA GLY A 8 -19.00 11.35 24.86
C GLY A 8 -19.11 9.87 24.56
N ALA A 9 -20.22 9.45 23.95
CA ALA A 9 -20.35 8.09 23.44
C ALA A 9 -19.13 7.80 22.53
N GLY A 10 -18.24 6.93 23.00
CA GLY A 10 -16.96 6.65 22.37
C GLY A 10 -17.13 6.29 20.89
N ARG A 11 -16.05 6.42 20.12
CA ARG A 11 -16.02 6.09 18.70
C ARG A 11 -16.57 4.67 18.49
N LYS A 12 -17.67 4.54 17.73
CA LYS A 12 -18.28 3.23 17.47
C LYS A 12 -17.23 2.26 16.89
N PRO A 13 -17.20 0.99 17.33
CA PRO A 13 -16.27 0.01 16.79
C PRO A 13 -16.48 -0.14 15.28
N LYS A 14 -15.36 -0.23 14.55
CA LYS A 14 -15.37 -0.37 13.09
C LYS A 14 -16.01 -1.72 12.72
N GLN A 15 -17.17 -1.70 12.09
CA GLN A 15 -17.83 -2.90 11.58
C GLN A 15 -17.25 -3.27 10.21
N TYR A 16 -16.56 -4.42 10.14
CA TYR A 16 -16.04 -4.95 8.88
C TYR A 16 -17.15 -5.67 8.11
N LYS A 17 -17.64 -5.06 7.02
CA LYS A 17 -18.59 -5.72 6.10
C LYS A 17 -17.80 -6.64 5.17
N ARG A 18 -18.15 -7.94 5.15
CA ARG A 18 -17.59 -8.91 4.20
C ARG A 18 -18.31 -8.73 2.87
N THR A 19 -17.69 -8.08 1.89
CA THR A 19 -18.15 -8.11 0.50
C THR A 19 -17.80 -9.45 -0.13
N SER A 20 -18.73 -10.04 -0.89
CA SER A 20 -18.41 -11.23 -1.70
C SER A 20 -17.44 -10.80 -2.79
N VAL A 21 -16.18 -11.18 -2.64
CA VAL A 21 -15.19 -11.03 -3.71
C VAL A 21 -15.52 -12.08 -4.78
N ASP A 22 -15.54 -11.66 -6.05
CA ASP A 22 -15.72 -12.53 -7.21
C ASP A 22 -14.84 -13.77 -7.08
N TYR A 23 -15.40 -14.95 -7.40
CA TYR A 23 -14.70 -16.23 -7.32
C TYR A 23 -13.39 -16.23 -8.13
N THR A 24 -13.38 -15.55 -9.27
CA THR A 24 -12.20 -15.43 -10.14
C THR A 24 -11.04 -14.73 -9.43
N HIS A 25 -11.32 -13.66 -8.69
CA HIS A 25 -10.33 -12.91 -7.93
C HIS A 25 -9.77 -13.77 -6.78
N LYS A 26 -10.61 -14.54 -6.07
CA LYS A 26 -10.14 -15.48 -5.05
C LYS A 26 -9.21 -16.53 -5.63
N LEU A 27 -9.55 -17.09 -6.79
CA LEU A 27 -8.74 -18.09 -7.47
C LEU A 27 -7.39 -17.51 -7.94
N GLN A 28 -7.39 -16.27 -8.42
CA GLN A 28 -6.16 -15.56 -8.83
C GLN A 28 -5.21 -15.36 -7.64
N LEU A 29 -5.72 -14.95 -6.49
CA LEU A 29 -4.93 -14.83 -5.26
C LEU A 29 -4.32 -16.18 -4.83
N LEU A 30 -5.10 -17.27 -4.88
CA LEU A 30 -4.61 -18.60 -4.53
C LEU A 30 -3.50 -19.08 -5.48
N LYS A 31 -3.65 -18.85 -6.79
CA LYS A 31 -2.59 -19.13 -7.79
C LYS A 31 -1.33 -18.33 -7.48
N GLN A 32 -1.46 -17.07 -7.11
CA GLN A 32 -0.33 -16.22 -6.78
C GLN A 32 0.39 -16.68 -5.50
N ILE A 33 -0.37 -17.01 -4.44
CA ILE A 33 0.20 -17.56 -3.19
C ILE A 33 0.93 -18.87 -3.45
N SER A 34 0.34 -19.79 -4.22
CA SER A 34 1.01 -21.05 -4.56
C SER A 34 2.28 -20.85 -5.39
N SER A 35 2.28 -19.90 -6.33
CA SER A 35 3.47 -19.50 -7.09
C SER A 35 4.59 -18.99 -6.18
N TRP A 36 4.26 -18.11 -5.22
CA TRP A 36 5.22 -17.63 -4.23
C TRP A 36 5.77 -18.75 -3.35
N GLY A 37 4.92 -19.70 -2.95
CA GLY A 37 5.35 -20.89 -2.22
C GLY A 37 6.39 -21.69 -2.99
N ARG A 38 6.19 -21.90 -4.31
CA ARG A 38 7.17 -22.58 -5.19
C ARG A 38 8.47 -21.79 -5.34
N GLN A 39 8.38 -20.46 -5.43
CA GLN A 39 9.53 -19.57 -5.66
C GLN A 39 10.23 -19.12 -4.36
N ARG A 40 9.79 -19.59 -3.19
CA ARG A 40 10.24 -19.10 -1.88
C ARG A 40 11.76 -19.03 -1.73
N LYS A 41 12.48 -20.10 -2.11
CA LYS A 41 13.96 -20.14 -2.03
C LYS A 41 14.62 -19.06 -2.88
N GLN A 42 14.09 -18.83 -4.08
CA GLN A 42 14.58 -17.78 -4.98
C GLN A 42 14.26 -16.39 -4.43
N ILE A 43 13.07 -16.19 -3.85
CA ILE A 43 12.69 -14.92 -3.20
C ILE A 43 13.64 -14.62 -2.04
N GLU A 44 13.90 -15.59 -1.16
CA GLU A 44 14.83 -15.45 -0.03
C GLU A 44 16.25 -15.11 -0.50
N LEU A 45 16.74 -15.78 -1.55
CA LEU A 45 18.03 -15.50 -2.17
C LEU A 45 18.10 -14.08 -2.79
N MET A 46 17.06 -13.65 -3.49
CA MET A 46 17.02 -12.31 -4.08
C MET A 46 16.94 -11.20 -3.02
N CYS A 47 16.24 -11.46 -1.91
CA CYS A 47 16.20 -10.57 -0.75
C CYS A 47 17.57 -10.44 -0.07
N SER A 48 18.31 -11.54 0.10
CA SER A 48 19.64 -11.51 0.72
C SER A 48 20.65 -10.73 -0.13
N GLN A 49 20.53 -10.80 -1.45
CA GLN A 49 21.38 -10.07 -2.39
C GLN A 49 21.09 -8.56 -2.47
N ARG A 50 19.97 -8.07 -1.89
CA ARG A 50 19.50 -6.67 -1.95
C ARG A 50 19.44 -6.07 -3.38
N LYS A 51 19.34 -6.90 -4.42
CA LYS A 51 19.29 -6.46 -5.84
C LYS A 51 17.88 -6.20 -6.37
N GLY A 52 16.85 -6.36 -5.54
CA GLY A 52 15.46 -6.18 -5.95
C GLY A 52 15.08 -4.71 -6.12
N LYS A 53 14.45 -4.36 -7.24
CA LYS A 53 13.71 -3.10 -7.37
C LYS A 53 12.29 -3.31 -6.83
N PRO A 54 11.81 -2.51 -5.87
CA PRO A 54 10.42 -2.62 -5.42
C PRO A 54 9.50 -2.31 -6.61
N LYS A 55 8.53 -3.19 -6.85
CA LYS A 55 7.50 -3.00 -7.87
C LYS A 55 6.13 -3.09 -7.22
N ASN A 56 5.27 -2.11 -7.50
CA ASN A 56 3.87 -2.19 -7.13
C ASN A 56 3.17 -3.22 -8.02
N LEU A 57 2.37 -4.09 -7.41
CA LEU A 57 1.60 -5.11 -8.13
C LEU A 57 0.41 -4.49 -8.89
N ARG A 58 -0.11 -3.36 -8.38
CA ARG A 58 -1.19 -2.60 -9.01
C ARG A 58 -0.65 -1.81 -10.18
N ASN A 59 -1.44 -1.71 -11.24
CA ASN A 59 -1.16 -0.80 -12.34
C ASN A 59 -1.38 0.65 -11.90
N ILE A 60 -0.72 1.59 -12.57
CA ILE A 60 -0.92 3.03 -12.36
C ILE A 60 -2.39 3.38 -12.68
N GLY A 61 -3.05 4.09 -11.78
CA GLY A 61 -4.47 4.48 -11.87
C GLY A 61 -5.47 3.37 -11.49
N GLU A 62 -5.00 2.19 -11.05
CA GLU A 62 -5.88 1.11 -10.57
C GLU A 62 -6.25 1.29 -9.09
N ALA A 63 -5.56 2.17 -8.36
CA ALA A 63 -5.90 2.49 -6.99
C ALA A 63 -7.14 3.39 -6.93
N ILE A 64 -8.06 3.08 -6.01
CA ILE A 64 -9.32 3.82 -5.81
C ILE A 64 -9.17 5.26 -5.29
N VAL A 65 -7.94 5.72 -5.03
CA VAL A 65 -7.69 6.98 -4.31
C VAL A 65 -7.31 8.11 -5.25
N LEU A 66 -6.62 7.84 -6.36
CA LEU A 66 -6.08 8.87 -7.25
C LEU A 66 -6.22 8.46 -8.72
N PRO A 67 -6.59 9.41 -9.61
CA PRO A 67 -6.54 9.18 -11.05
C PRO A 67 -5.08 9.04 -11.53
N ARG A 68 -4.89 8.35 -12.66
CA ARG A 68 -3.57 8.03 -13.25
C ARG A 68 -2.64 9.24 -13.34
N ASP A 69 -3.12 10.36 -13.86
CA ASP A 69 -2.30 11.54 -14.13
C ASP A 69 -1.71 12.13 -12.85
N VAL A 70 -2.49 12.08 -11.75
CA VAL A 70 -2.06 12.54 -10.43
C VAL A 70 -1.03 11.59 -9.82
N GLU A 71 -1.21 10.28 -10.00
CA GLU A 71 -0.20 9.30 -9.56
C GLU A 71 1.12 9.48 -10.31
N GLU A 72 1.08 9.69 -11.63
CA GLU A 72 2.29 9.91 -12.44
C GLU A 72 3.03 11.18 -11.99
N TYR A 73 2.30 12.26 -11.75
CA TYR A 73 2.88 13.50 -11.23
C TYR A 73 3.56 13.30 -9.87
N ILE A 74 2.90 12.61 -8.93
CA ILE A 74 3.47 12.30 -7.61
C ILE A 74 4.73 11.44 -7.75
N VAL A 75 4.74 10.46 -8.65
CA VAL A 75 5.91 9.59 -8.89
C VAL A 75 7.08 10.38 -9.46
N LEU A 76 6.84 11.28 -10.43
CA LEU A 76 7.87 12.15 -10.98
C LEU A 76 8.48 13.05 -9.90
N TRP A 77 7.63 13.67 -9.07
CA TRP A 77 8.05 14.51 -7.96
C TRP A 77 8.86 13.73 -6.91
N LEU A 78 8.41 12.54 -6.51
CA LEU A 78 9.14 11.69 -5.57
C LEU A 78 10.53 11.31 -6.10
N ASN A 79 10.61 10.98 -7.39
CA ASN A 79 11.87 10.59 -8.01
C ASN A 79 12.84 11.76 -8.16
N SER A 80 12.36 12.99 -8.43
CA SER A 80 13.23 14.17 -8.46
C SER A 80 13.82 14.46 -7.08
N MET A 81 13.01 14.38 -6.03
CA MET A 81 13.45 14.57 -4.64
C MET A 81 14.47 13.52 -4.19
N ARG A 82 14.24 12.24 -4.52
CA ARG A 82 15.20 11.16 -4.23
C ARG A 82 16.52 11.34 -4.99
N ARG A 83 16.48 11.79 -6.25
CA ARG A 83 17.70 12.11 -7.01
C ARG A 83 18.48 13.25 -6.38
N GLY A 84 17.80 14.21 -5.75
CA GLY A 84 18.42 15.28 -4.96
C GLY A 84 18.95 14.84 -3.58
N GLY A 85 18.77 13.58 -3.18
CA GLY A 85 19.21 13.07 -1.87
C GLY A 85 18.28 13.41 -0.71
N TYR A 86 17.10 13.98 -0.98
CA TYR A 86 16.16 14.39 0.07
C TYR A 86 15.31 13.21 0.56
N PRO A 87 15.17 13.01 1.88
CA PRO A 87 14.25 12.01 2.42
C PRO A 87 12.80 12.49 2.25
N VAL A 88 11.98 11.73 1.51
CA VAL A 88 10.56 12.04 1.32
C VAL A 88 9.70 11.18 2.26
N SER A 89 8.95 11.83 3.15
CA SER A 89 8.03 11.17 4.09
C SER A 89 6.57 11.32 3.67
N ALA A 90 5.70 10.45 4.18
CA ALA A 90 4.26 10.53 3.91
C ALA A 90 3.60 11.82 4.44
N GLN A 91 4.22 12.48 5.43
CA GLN A 91 3.74 13.78 5.94
C GLN A 91 3.88 14.89 4.90
N MET A 92 4.84 14.78 3.97
CA MET A 92 5.01 15.75 2.89
C MET A 92 3.90 15.69 1.84
N LEU A 93 3.06 14.65 1.89
CA LEU A 93 1.89 14.46 1.03
C LEU A 93 0.57 14.80 1.75
N GLN A 94 0.64 15.30 2.99
CA GLN A 94 -0.54 15.80 3.70
C GLN A 94 -0.75 17.27 3.30
N PHE A 95 -1.89 17.53 2.66
CA PHE A 95 -2.46 18.87 2.49
C PHE A 95 -3.50 19.10 3.60
#